data_AF-A0A538AGE1-F1
#
_entry.id   AF-A0A538AGE1-F1
#
_cell.length_a   1.000
_cell.length_b   1.000
_cell.length_c   1.000
_cell.angle_alpha   90.00
_cell.angle_beta   90.00
_cell.angle_gamma   90.00
#
_symmetry.space_group_name_H-M   'P 1'
#
loop_
_entity.id
_entity.type
_entity.pdbx_description
1 polymer ?
#
loop_
_entity_poly.entity_id
_entity_poly.type
_entity_poly.pdbx_seq_one_letter_code
_entity_poly.pdbx_strand_id
1 'polypeptide(L)'
;MQESPALRASRREDPVQRTIVVAILLLAGFFDGISGNPIHSILLFGAAGSLVWDAARHRSADRVVEVPTVRPMRPTKGFATIAVLGVLVFAIVVGGFARYSWPMTFSVVIPAVLVLVIARPGSIRSGPEPEKIGPVGIVAWTSVFLALALWELTSLLLQPTLTTDSYAHPTISVMTDPILASHLGRTVALVAWAALGWFLVER
;
A
#
# COMPACT_ATOMS: atom_id res chain seq x y z
N MET A 1 4.44 -38.72 -7.53
CA MET A 1 3.29 -37.82 -7.34
C MET A 1 3.59 -36.55 -8.14
N GLN A 2 3.14 -36.48 -9.40
CA GLN A 2 3.42 -35.36 -10.30
C GLN A 2 2.42 -34.23 -10.01
N GLU A 3 2.91 -33.07 -9.56
CA GLU A 3 2.06 -31.87 -9.45
C GLU A 3 1.49 -31.50 -10.82
N SER A 4 0.18 -31.26 -10.85
CA SER A 4 -0.55 -30.91 -12.07
C SER A 4 0.03 -29.63 -12.69
N PRO A 5 0.31 -29.60 -14.02
CA PRO A 5 0.92 -28.44 -14.69
C PRO A 5 0.11 -27.14 -14.56
N ALA A 6 -1.20 -27.23 -14.27
CA ALA A 6 -2.06 -26.10 -13.97
C ALA A 6 -1.67 -25.33 -12.69
N LEU A 7 -1.12 -26.02 -11.67
CA LEU A 7 -0.69 -25.39 -10.42
C LEU A 7 0.62 -24.60 -10.59
N ARG A 8 1.52 -25.05 -11.48
CA ARG A 8 2.78 -24.33 -11.79
C ARG A 8 2.56 -23.00 -12.50
N ALA A 9 1.47 -22.87 -13.25
CA ALA A 9 1.15 -21.64 -13.98
C ALA A 9 0.61 -20.51 -13.07
N SER A 10 -0.04 -20.85 -11.95
CA SER A 10 -0.59 -19.86 -10.99
C SER A 10 0.48 -19.16 -10.16
N ARG A 11 1.52 -19.91 -9.73
CA ARG A 11 2.54 -19.42 -8.78
C ARG A 11 3.52 -18.38 -9.33
N ARG A 12 3.49 -18.11 -10.64
CA ARG A 12 4.40 -17.16 -11.28
C ARG A 12 3.66 -15.83 -11.39
N GLU A 13 3.94 -14.90 -10.47
CA GLU A 13 3.50 -13.51 -10.65
C GLU A 13 3.83 -13.07 -12.08
N ASP A 14 2.82 -12.56 -12.81
CA ASP A 14 3.01 -12.17 -14.19
C ASP A 14 4.08 -11.06 -14.24
N PRO A 15 5.19 -11.25 -14.99
CA PRO A 15 6.28 -10.27 -15.03
C PRO A 15 5.80 -8.89 -15.50
N VAL A 16 4.70 -8.85 -16.25
CA VAL A 16 4.02 -7.63 -16.66
C VAL A 16 3.42 -6.88 -15.47
N GLN A 17 2.74 -7.55 -14.55
CA GLN A 17 2.10 -6.92 -13.38
C GLN A 17 3.16 -6.27 -12.48
N ARG A 18 4.24 -6.99 -12.18
CA ARG A 18 5.35 -6.45 -11.38
C ARG A 18 6.00 -5.24 -12.05
N THR A 19 6.18 -5.30 -13.38
CA THR A 19 6.73 -4.18 -14.16
C THR A 19 5.84 -2.94 -14.06
N ILE A 20 4.52 -3.10 -14.16
CA ILE A 20 3.55 -2.01 -13.98
C ILE A 20 3.67 -1.40 -12.58
N VAL A 21 3.72 -2.22 -11.53
CA VAL A 21 3.85 -1.73 -10.13
C VAL A 21 5.14 -0.93 -9.95
N VAL A 22 6.28 -1.46 -10.44
CA VAL A 22 7.56 -0.76 -10.37
C VAL A 22 7.48 0.57 -11.13
N ALA A 23 6.90 0.59 -12.34
CA ALA A 23 6.74 1.83 -13.11
C ALA A 23 5.89 2.87 -12.37
N ILE A 24 4.78 2.45 -11.75
CA ILE A 24 3.93 3.34 -10.94
C ILE A 24 4.71 3.92 -9.76
N LEU A 25 5.47 3.10 -9.02
CA LEU A 25 6.28 3.57 -7.89
C LEU A 25 7.35 4.57 -8.30
N LEU A 26 8.03 4.32 -9.43
CA LEU A 26 9.04 5.25 -9.97
C LEU A 26 8.41 6.56 -10.42
N LEU A 27 7.26 6.50 -11.11
CA LEU A 27 6.54 7.69 -11.57
C LEU A 27 6.05 8.53 -10.38
N ALA A 28 5.46 7.89 -9.36
CA ALA A 28 5.04 8.54 -8.13
C ALA A 28 6.24 9.18 -7.41
N GLY A 29 7.35 8.45 -7.27
CA GLY A 29 8.57 8.96 -6.64
C GLY A 29 9.17 10.16 -7.36
N PHE A 30 9.09 10.20 -8.69
CA PHE A 30 9.52 11.34 -9.50
C PHE A 30 8.66 12.59 -9.25
N PHE A 31 7.32 12.45 -9.32
CA PHE A 31 6.41 13.57 -9.08
C PHE A 31 6.51 14.08 -7.63
N ASP A 32 6.60 13.19 -6.64
CA ASP A 32 6.79 13.56 -5.24
C ASP A 32 8.12 14.30 -5.02
N GLY A 33 9.18 13.91 -5.73
CA GLY A 33 10.46 14.59 -5.70
C GLY A 33 10.38 16.02 -6.23
N ILE A 34 9.72 16.22 -7.38
CA ILE A 34 9.51 17.56 -7.97
C ILE A 34 8.60 18.42 -7.10
N SER A 35 7.64 17.83 -6.40
CA SER A 35 6.74 18.53 -5.48
C SER A 35 7.42 19.05 -4.20
N GLY A 36 8.71 18.75 -3.99
CA GLY A 36 9.47 19.18 -2.83
C GLY A 36 9.37 18.23 -1.62
N ASN A 37 8.94 16.98 -1.83
CA ASN A 37 8.88 15.95 -0.79
C ASN A 37 9.95 14.86 -0.99
N PRO A 38 11.21 15.11 -0.59
CA PRO A 38 12.32 14.18 -0.86
C PRO A 38 12.17 12.85 -0.11
N ILE A 39 11.47 12.82 1.02
CA ILE A 39 11.30 11.60 1.82
C ILE A 39 10.42 10.60 1.07
N HIS A 40 9.26 11.04 0.60
CA HIS A 40 8.34 10.15 -0.13
C HIS A 40 8.98 9.66 -1.42
N SER A 41 9.69 10.53 -2.12
CA SER A 41 10.49 10.17 -3.29
C SER A 41 11.48 9.04 -2.97
N ILE A 42 12.32 9.20 -1.93
CA ILE A 42 13.29 8.18 -1.51
C ILE A 42 12.60 6.86 -1.13
N LEU A 43 11.49 6.93 -0.39
CA LEU A 43 10.75 5.73 0.02
C LEU A 43 10.19 4.97 -1.19
N LEU A 44 9.62 5.68 -2.17
CA LEU A 44 9.04 5.08 -3.37
C LEU A 44 10.12 4.48 -4.28
N PHE A 45 11.25 5.18 -4.47
CA PHE A 45 12.40 4.64 -5.19
C PHE A 45 13.01 3.43 -4.46
N GLY A 46 13.11 3.48 -3.13
CA GLY A 46 13.59 2.38 -2.30
C GLY A 46 12.68 1.14 -2.41
N ALA A 47 11.36 1.33 -2.36
CA ALA A 47 10.37 0.27 -2.54
C ALA A 47 10.48 -0.35 -3.94
N ALA A 48 10.55 0.46 -4.99
CA ALA A 48 10.75 -0.01 -6.36
C ALA A 48 12.06 -0.82 -6.49
N GLY A 49 13.16 -0.31 -5.94
CA GLY A 49 14.45 -1.00 -5.90
C GLY A 49 14.38 -2.33 -5.16
N SER A 50 13.67 -2.38 -4.02
CA SER A 50 13.50 -3.62 -3.25
C SER A 50 12.74 -4.69 -4.03
N LEU A 51 11.70 -4.32 -4.80
CA LEU A 51 10.93 -5.26 -5.64
C LEU A 51 11.75 -5.79 -6.81
N VAL A 52 12.59 -4.94 -7.41
CA VAL A 52 13.52 -5.33 -8.49
C VAL A 52 14.61 -6.25 -7.94
N TRP A 53 15.17 -5.91 -6.77
CA TRP A 53 16.18 -6.71 -6.09
C TRP A 53 15.65 -8.09 -5.70
N ASP A 54 14.42 -8.14 -5.19
CA ASP A 54 13.73 -9.37 -4.87
C ASP A 54 13.53 -10.25 -6.11
N ALA A 55 13.11 -9.66 -7.24
CA ALA A 55 12.99 -10.36 -8.51
C ALA A 55 14.34 -10.92 -9.01
N ALA A 56 15.43 -10.19 -8.80
CA ALA A 56 16.77 -10.62 -9.17
C ALA A 56 17.27 -11.78 -8.30
N ARG A 57 16.98 -11.76 -6.98
CA ARG A 57 17.35 -12.84 -6.05
C ARG A 57 16.56 -14.12 -6.28
N HIS A 58 15.26 -14.03 -6.56
CA HIS A 58 14.41 -15.20 -6.81
C HIS A 58 14.71 -15.91 -8.14
N ARG A 59 15.35 -15.26 -9.12
CA ARG A 59 15.87 -15.95 -10.33
C ARG A 59 17.06 -16.85 -10.05
N SER A 60 17.80 -16.60 -8.97
CA SER A 60 19.04 -17.31 -8.63
C SER A 60 18.84 -18.39 -7.55
N ALA A 61 17.66 -18.46 -6.93
CA ALA A 61 17.37 -19.27 -5.75
C ALA A 61 16.39 -20.42 -6.04
N ASP A 62 16.55 -21.11 -7.17
CA ASP A 62 15.89 -22.40 -7.44
C ASP A 62 16.57 -23.53 -6.63
N ARG A 63 16.78 -23.30 -5.32
CA ARG A 63 17.20 -24.31 -4.36
C ARG A 63 15.99 -24.64 -3.52
N VAL A 64 15.52 -25.87 -3.67
CA VAL A 64 14.50 -26.50 -2.83
C VAL A 64 14.97 -26.43 -1.37
N VAL A 65 14.45 -25.45 -0.62
CA VAL A 65 14.56 -25.40 0.83
C VAL A 65 13.27 -25.99 1.38
N GLU A 66 13.36 -27.19 1.96
CA GLU A 66 12.27 -27.72 2.80
C GLU A 66 12.08 -26.79 3.99
N VAL A 67 10.98 -26.03 3.96
CA VAL A 67 10.58 -25.14 5.05
C VAL A 67 9.92 -25.98 6.14
N PRO A 68 10.42 -25.96 7.39
CA PRO A 68 9.74 -26.58 8.52
C PRO A 68 8.33 -25.98 8.64
N THR A 69 7.31 -26.85 8.67
CA THR A 69 5.92 -26.47 8.85
C THR A 69 5.69 -25.96 10.27
N VAL A 70 5.92 -24.66 10.48
CA VAL A 70 5.51 -23.99 11.71
C VAL A 70 3.99 -24.00 11.76
N ARG A 71 3.40 -24.70 12.74
CA ARG A 71 1.96 -24.71 12.97
C ARG A 71 1.46 -23.27 13.13
N PRO A 72 0.41 -22.84 12.41
CA PRO A 72 -0.14 -21.51 12.59
C PRO A 72 -0.71 -21.40 14.00
N MET A 73 -0.15 -20.49 14.79
CA MET A 73 -0.79 -20.03 16.02
C MET A 73 -2.05 -19.28 15.59
N ARG A 74 -3.24 -19.88 15.79
CA ARG A 74 -4.50 -19.14 15.68
C ARG A 74 -4.47 -18.08 16.78
N PRO A 75 -4.49 -16.77 16.45
CA PRO A 75 -4.54 -15.75 17.47
C PRO A 75 -5.78 -16.01 18.31
N THR A 76 -5.58 -16.15 19.63
CA THR A 76 -6.70 -16.26 20.56
C THR A 76 -7.50 -14.96 20.51
N LYS A 77 -8.81 -15.02 20.78
CA LYS A 77 -9.68 -13.83 20.75
C LYS A 77 -9.11 -12.66 21.56
N GLY A 78 -8.40 -12.95 22.67
CA GLY A 78 -7.72 -11.93 23.48
C GLY A 78 -6.58 -11.21 22.75
N PHE A 79 -5.79 -11.90 21.92
CA PHE A 79 -4.73 -11.26 21.12
C PHE A 79 -5.32 -10.33 20.07
N ALA A 80 -6.42 -10.72 19.43
CA ALA A 80 -7.13 -9.88 18.47
C ALA A 80 -7.68 -8.60 19.15
N THR A 81 -8.26 -8.70 20.34
CA THR A 81 -8.72 -7.53 21.09
C THR A 81 -7.57 -6.59 21.47
N ILE A 82 -6.45 -7.13 21.95
CA ILE A 82 -5.25 -6.34 22.27
C ILE A 82 -4.71 -5.64 21.01
N ALA A 83 -4.67 -6.33 19.88
CA ALA A 83 -4.23 -5.75 18.61
C ALA A 83 -5.16 -4.60 18.16
N VAL A 84 -6.48 -4.79 18.25
CA VAL A 84 -7.46 -3.74 17.91
C VAL A 84 -7.31 -2.53 18.83
N LEU A 85 -7.20 -2.74 20.15
CA LEU A 85 -6.97 -1.66 21.12
C LEU A 85 -5.64 -0.96 20.86
N GLY A 86 -4.57 -1.72 20.57
CA GLY A 86 -3.26 -1.17 20.21
C GLY A 86 -3.32 -0.30 18.96
N VAL A 87 -4.01 -0.75 17.90
CA VAL A 87 -4.23 0.04 16.68
C VAL A 87 -5.03 1.31 16.97
N LEU A 88 -6.06 1.22 17.82
CA LEU A 88 -6.86 2.40 18.18
C LEU A 88 -6.05 3.43 18.96
N VAL A 89 -5.29 3.00 19.98
CA VAL A 89 -4.41 3.87 20.75
C VAL A 89 -3.34 4.49 19.84
N PHE A 90 -2.71 3.68 18.99
CA PHE A 90 -1.76 4.16 17.98
C PHE A 90 -2.39 5.23 17.08
N ALA A 91 -3.57 4.98 16.52
CA ALA A 91 -4.24 5.91 15.63
C ALA A 91 -4.59 7.24 16.32
N ILE A 92 -5.03 7.21 17.58
CA ILE A 92 -5.34 8.40 18.37
C ILE A 92 -4.06 9.22 18.63
N VAL A 93 -2.98 8.56 19.05
CA VAL A 93 -1.71 9.22 19.38
C VAL A 93 -1.07 9.81 18.13
N VAL A 94 -0.93 9.01 17.07
CA VAL A 94 -0.30 9.44 15.81
C VAL A 94 -1.16 10.45 15.07
N GLY A 95 -2.49 10.29 15.11
CA GLY A 95 -3.42 11.28 14.59
C GLY A 95 -3.29 12.65 15.26
N GLY A 96 -2.73 12.70 16.48
CA GLY A 96 -2.37 13.90 17.24
C GLY A 96 -1.31 14.76 16.58
N PHE A 97 -0.34 14.14 15.89
CA PHE A 97 0.81 14.87 15.34
C PHE A 97 0.43 15.76 14.18
N ALA A 98 1.04 16.95 14.09
CA ALA A 98 0.79 17.87 12.97
C ALA A 98 0.97 17.17 11.61
N ARG A 99 0.16 17.58 10.65
CA ARG A 99 0.22 17.06 9.27
C ARG A 99 1.57 17.40 8.65
N TYR A 100 2.09 16.48 7.85
CA TYR A 100 3.40 16.63 7.18
C TYR A 100 4.55 16.91 8.16
N SER A 101 4.41 16.49 9.42
CA SER A 101 5.45 16.64 10.42
C SER A 101 6.33 15.39 10.48
N TRP A 102 7.60 15.59 10.82
CA TRP A 102 8.55 14.50 11.03
C TRP A 102 8.06 13.42 12.02
N PRO A 103 7.45 13.75 13.18
CA PRO A 103 6.90 12.75 14.08
C PRO A 103 5.83 11.86 13.44
N MET A 104 4.95 12.42 12.61
CA MET A 104 3.93 11.67 11.88
C MET A 104 4.57 10.70 10.89
N THR A 105 5.52 11.17 10.09
CA THR A 105 6.22 10.35 9.11
C THR A 105 6.95 9.18 9.76
N PHE A 106 7.73 9.42 10.82
CA PHE A 106 8.45 8.36 11.52
C PHE A 106 7.50 7.32 12.13
N SER A 107 6.37 7.77 12.67
CA SER A 107 5.38 6.87 13.30
C SER A 107 4.74 5.90 12.33
N VAL A 108 4.67 6.23 11.03
CA VAL A 108 4.10 5.35 10.00
C VAL A 108 5.20 4.53 9.31
N VAL A 109 6.33 5.17 8.98
CA VAL A 109 7.43 4.53 8.24
C VAL A 109 8.11 3.45 9.08
N ILE A 110 8.37 3.69 10.37
CA ILE A 110 9.09 2.73 11.22
C ILE A 110 8.32 1.42 11.34
N PRO A 111 7.02 1.38 11.70
CA PRO A 111 6.25 0.14 11.72
C PRO A 111 6.16 -0.52 10.35
N ALA A 112 6.00 0.24 9.27
CA ALA A 112 5.95 -0.31 7.92
C ALA A 112 7.26 -1.03 7.54
N VAL A 113 8.41 -0.40 7.77
CA VAL A 113 9.72 -1.00 7.55
C VAL A 113 9.94 -2.21 8.47
N LEU A 114 9.54 -2.12 9.74
CA LEU A 114 9.67 -3.22 10.68
C LEU A 114 8.86 -4.44 10.24
N VAL A 115 7.62 -4.23 9.78
CA VAL A 115 6.78 -5.29 9.21
C VAL A 115 7.46 -5.90 7.99
N LEU A 116 8.00 -5.10 7.08
CA LEU A 116 8.73 -5.62 5.90
C LEU A 116 9.98 -6.43 6.28
N VAL A 117 10.72 -6.02 7.30
CA VAL A 117 11.92 -6.75 7.79
C VAL A 117 11.53 -8.05 8.48
N ILE A 118 10.44 -8.06 9.26
CA ILE A 118 9.94 -9.24 9.98
C ILE A 118 9.26 -10.22 9.01
N ALA A 119 8.53 -9.71 8.01
CA ALA A 119 7.87 -10.49 6.97
C ALA A 119 8.92 -11.09 6.02
N ARG A 120 9.61 -12.13 6.48
CA ARG A 120 10.58 -12.87 5.66
C ARG A 120 9.87 -13.54 4.46
N PRO A 121 10.52 -13.59 3.28
CA PRO A 121 10.01 -14.32 2.13
C PRO A 121 9.84 -15.80 2.53
N GLY A 122 8.58 -16.23 2.66
CA GLY A 122 8.20 -17.54 3.18
C GLY A 122 7.13 -17.53 4.27
N SER A 123 6.85 -16.38 4.90
CA SER A 123 5.83 -16.24 5.95
C SER A 123 4.45 -15.78 5.42
N ILE A 124 4.35 -15.38 4.16
CA ILE A 124 3.09 -14.94 3.57
C ILE A 124 2.22 -16.19 3.39
N ARG A 125 1.10 -16.25 4.12
CA ARG A 125 0.12 -17.33 3.97
C ARG A 125 -0.26 -17.42 2.50
N SER A 126 -0.03 -18.58 1.90
CA SER A 126 -0.61 -18.90 0.60
C SER A 126 -2.11 -19.15 0.82
N GLY A 127 -2.88 -18.06 0.86
CA GLY A 127 -4.33 -18.10 0.77
C GLY A 127 -4.76 -18.55 -0.64
N PRO A 128 -6.03 -18.91 -0.84
CA PRO A 128 -6.57 -19.08 -2.19
C PRO A 128 -6.28 -17.82 -2.98
N GLU A 129 -5.67 -17.94 -4.18
CA GLU A 129 -5.45 -16.78 -5.02
C GLU A 129 -6.77 -16.03 -5.22
N PRO A 130 -6.81 -14.71 -5.00
CA PRO A 130 -8.00 -13.92 -5.27
C PRO A 130 -8.45 -14.18 -6.70
N GLU A 131 -9.75 -14.46 -6.88
CA GLU A 131 -10.31 -14.68 -8.20
C GLU A 131 -9.96 -13.49 -9.10
N LYS A 132 -9.36 -13.77 -10.26
CA LYS A 132 -8.93 -12.73 -11.20
C LYS A 132 -10.15 -11.90 -11.56
N ILE A 133 -10.00 -10.58 -11.49
CA ILE A 133 -11.07 -9.66 -11.86
C ILE A 133 -11.41 -9.92 -13.33
N GLY A 134 -12.67 -10.27 -13.58
CA GLY A 134 -13.16 -10.49 -14.95
C GLY A 134 -13.03 -9.23 -15.80
N PRO A 135 -13.10 -9.34 -17.14
CA PRO A 135 -12.89 -8.22 -18.06
C PRO A 135 -13.83 -7.03 -17.79
N VAL A 136 -15.08 -7.30 -17.39
CA VAL A 136 -16.04 -6.25 -17.00
C VAL A 136 -15.56 -5.49 -15.75
N GLY A 137 -15.03 -6.21 -14.75
CA GLY A 137 -14.48 -5.59 -13.55
C GLY A 137 -13.24 -4.75 -13.88
N ILE A 138 -12.37 -5.22 -14.79
CA ILE A 138 -11.21 -4.45 -15.24
C ILE A 138 -11.67 -3.15 -15.91
N VAL A 139 -12.63 -3.21 -16.84
CA VAL A 139 -13.15 -2.03 -17.53
C VAL A 139 -13.82 -1.06 -16.55
N ALA A 140 -14.65 -1.57 -15.63
CA ALA A 140 -15.31 -0.75 -14.62
C ALA A 140 -14.33 -0.05 -13.68
N TRP A 141 -13.32 -0.76 -13.18
CA TRP A 141 -12.30 -0.14 -12.33
C TRP A 141 -11.42 0.84 -13.12
N THR A 142 -11.00 0.46 -14.33
CA THR A 142 -10.20 1.34 -15.20
C THR A 142 -10.95 2.62 -15.52
N SER A 143 -12.25 2.54 -15.83
CA SER A 143 -13.06 3.72 -16.12
C SER A 143 -13.23 4.62 -14.89
N VAL A 144 -13.45 4.05 -13.71
CA VAL A 144 -13.53 4.81 -12.44
C VAL A 144 -12.21 5.52 -12.15
N PHE A 145 -11.09 4.81 -12.19
CA PHE A 145 -9.77 5.43 -11.94
C PHE A 145 -9.42 6.48 -13.00
N LEU A 146 -9.71 6.21 -14.26
CA LEU A 146 -9.48 7.16 -15.35
C LEU A 146 -10.35 8.41 -15.20
N ALA A 147 -11.63 8.25 -14.87
CA ALA A 147 -12.54 9.37 -14.64
C ALA A 147 -12.08 10.23 -13.45
N LEU A 148 -11.67 9.59 -12.34
CA LEU A 148 -11.12 10.30 -11.18
C LEU A 148 -9.79 11.01 -11.51
N ALA A 149 -8.91 10.37 -12.28
CA ALA A 149 -7.64 10.97 -12.69
C ALA A 149 -7.85 12.17 -13.64
N LEU A 150 -8.79 12.06 -14.59
CA LEU A 150 -9.15 13.15 -15.49
C LEU A 150 -9.83 14.29 -14.76
N TRP A 151 -10.72 13.98 -13.80
CA TRP A 151 -11.32 14.97 -12.92
C TRP A 151 -10.24 15.72 -12.14
N GLU A 152 -9.32 14.99 -11.51
CA GLU A 152 -8.25 15.57 -10.71
C GLU A 152 -7.34 16.46 -11.54
N LEU A 153 -6.88 15.96 -12.68
CA LEU A 153 -6.02 16.70 -13.59
C LEU A 153 -6.72 17.95 -14.11
N THR A 154 -7.99 17.84 -14.51
CA THR A 154 -8.77 18.98 -15.02
C THR A 154 -8.97 20.02 -13.92
N SER A 155 -9.35 19.59 -12.71
CA SER A 155 -9.54 20.50 -11.58
C SER A 155 -8.25 21.23 -11.23
N LEU A 156 -7.12 20.51 -11.19
CA LEU A 156 -5.79 21.05 -10.92
C LEU A 156 -5.32 22.05 -11.99
N LEU A 157 -5.58 21.78 -13.27
CA LEU A 157 -5.25 22.70 -14.37
C LEU A 157 -6.12 23.97 -14.36
N LEU A 158 -7.32 23.91 -13.78
CA LEU A 158 -8.21 25.06 -13.63
C LEU A 158 -7.96 25.84 -12.33
N GLN A 159 -7.04 25.41 -11.47
CA GLN A 159 -6.65 26.18 -10.28
C GLN A 159 -5.86 27.45 -10.67
N PRO A 160 -5.94 28.52 -9.85
CA PRO A 160 -5.21 29.77 -10.13
C PRO A 160 -3.70 29.57 -10.25
N THR A 161 -3.14 28.69 -9.42
CA THR A 161 -1.77 28.18 -9.52
C THR A 161 -1.73 26.73 -9.08
N LEU A 162 -0.69 25.97 -9.45
CA LEU A 162 -0.48 24.58 -9.03
C LEU A 162 -0.27 24.38 -7.52
N THR A 163 -0.19 25.48 -6.77
CA THR A 163 0.13 25.50 -5.34
C THR A 163 -0.96 26.18 -4.51
N THR A 164 -2.02 26.67 -5.15
CA THR A 164 -3.08 27.41 -4.49
C THR A 164 -4.40 26.70 -4.69
N ASP A 165 -4.94 26.18 -3.59
CA ASP A 165 -6.21 25.49 -3.58
C ASP A 165 -7.37 26.40 -4.00
N SER A 166 -8.37 25.80 -4.67
CA SER A 166 -9.59 26.49 -5.10
C SER A 166 -10.82 25.62 -4.86
N TYR A 167 -11.81 26.17 -4.16
CA TYR A 167 -13.11 25.52 -3.97
C TYR A 167 -14.00 25.58 -5.22
N ALA A 168 -13.67 26.40 -6.21
CA ALA A 168 -14.39 26.44 -7.48
C ALA A 168 -14.01 25.26 -8.40
N HIS A 169 -12.78 24.75 -8.27
CA HIS A 169 -12.26 23.60 -8.99
C HIS A 169 -11.60 22.62 -8.00
N PRO A 170 -12.40 21.98 -7.13
CA PRO A 170 -11.88 21.21 -6.03
C PRO A 170 -11.28 19.87 -6.49
N THR A 171 -10.00 19.69 -6.21
CA THR A 171 -9.31 18.39 -6.28
C THR A 171 -9.73 17.50 -5.10
N ILE A 172 -9.48 16.19 -5.18
CA ILE A 172 -9.72 15.27 -4.04
C ILE A 172 -8.85 15.69 -2.87
N SER A 173 -7.63 16.19 -3.13
CA SER A 173 -6.77 16.78 -2.11
C SER A 173 -7.47 17.93 -1.37
N VAL A 174 -8.06 18.90 -2.11
CA VAL A 174 -8.82 20.02 -1.50
C VAL A 174 -10.00 19.52 -0.68
N MET A 175 -10.74 18.51 -1.18
CA MET A 175 -11.90 17.96 -0.46
C MET A 175 -11.52 17.18 0.80
N THR A 176 -10.39 16.47 0.76
CA THR A 176 -9.92 15.66 1.90
C THR A 176 -9.18 16.50 2.94
N ASP A 177 -8.76 17.72 2.60
CA ASP A 177 -7.97 18.55 3.48
C ASP A 177 -8.71 18.93 4.78
N PRO A 178 -9.97 19.40 4.80
CA PRO A 178 -10.66 19.71 6.05
C PRO A 178 -10.85 18.48 6.95
N ILE A 179 -11.07 17.30 6.34
CA ILE A 179 -11.25 16.04 7.06
C ILE A 179 -9.97 15.71 7.80
N LEU A 180 -8.86 15.63 7.05
CA LEU A 180 -7.57 15.25 7.60
C LEU A 180 -6.99 16.38 8.51
N ALA A 181 -7.50 17.63 8.46
CA ALA A 181 -7.03 18.73 9.30
C ALA A 181 -7.33 18.46 10.76
N SER A 182 -8.51 17.89 10.99
CA SER A 182 -8.94 17.50 12.31
C SER A 182 -8.13 16.32 12.84
N HIS A 183 -7.93 16.30 14.16
CA HIS A 183 -7.38 15.16 14.89
C HIS A 183 -8.24 13.90 14.67
N LEU A 184 -9.56 14.08 14.72
CA LEU A 184 -10.55 13.04 14.51
C LEU A 184 -10.40 12.41 13.12
N GLY A 185 -10.32 13.21 12.06
CA GLY A 185 -10.24 12.70 10.70
C GLY A 185 -8.94 11.93 10.42
N ARG A 186 -7.80 12.38 10.95
CA ARG A 186 -6.54 11.60 10.90
C ARG A 186 -6.66 10.27 11.64
N THR A 187 -7.27 10.28 12.82
CA THR A 187 -7.48 9.07 13.61
C THR A 187 -8.35 8.06 12.86
N VAL A 188 -9.48 8.52 12.32
CA VAL A 188 -10.40 7.68 11.53
C VAL A 188 -9.71 7.14 10.28
N ALA A 189 -8.94 7.98 9.56
CA ALA A 189 -8.18 7.56 8.39
C ALA A 189 -7.15 6.47 8.73
N LEU A 190 -6.40 6.62 9.83
CA LEU A 190 -5.43 5.63 10.29
C LEU A 190 -6.09 4.30 10.70
N VAL A 191 -7.24 4.35 11.39
CA VAL A 191 -8.00 3.15 11.73
C VAL A 191 -8.52 2.46 10.47
N ALA A 192 -9.10 3.20 9.53
CA ALA A 192 -9.60 2.66 8.27
C ALA A 192 -8.46 2.02 7.45
N TRP A 193 -7.30 2.68 7.40
CA TRP A 193 -6.10 2.16 6.75
C TRP A 193 -5.62 0.84 7.39
N ALA A 194 -5.52 0.80 8.72
CA ALA A 194 -5.11 -0.40 9.44
C ALA A 194 -6.12 -1.55 9.26
N ALA A 195 -7.42 -1.24 9.29
CA ALA A 195 -8.48 -2.22 9.04
C ALA A 195 -8.44 -2.77 7.61
N LEU A 196 -8.17 -1.91 6.62
CA LEU A 196 -7.99 -2.33 5.23
C LEU A 196 -6.76 -3.23 5.07
N GLY A 197 -5.63 -2.84 5.68
CA GLY A 197 -4.42 -3.66 5.69
C GLY A 197 -4.64 -5.03 6.35
N TRP A 198 -5.36 -5.05 7.48
CA TRP A 198 -5.74 -6.29 8.15
C TRP A 198 -6.63 -7.18 7.27
N PHE A 199 -7.66 -6.59 6.65
CA PHE A 199 -8.54 -7.29 5.71
C PHE A 199 -7.79 -7.88 4.51
N LEU A 200 -6.80 -7.15 3.97
CA LEU A 200 -5.97 -7.62 2.86
C LEU A 200 -5.03 -8.76 3.26
N VAL A 201 -4.61 -8.83 4.52
CA VAL A 201 -3.77 -9.92 5.05
C VAL A 201 -4.60 -11.15 5.43
N GLU A 202 -5.88 -10.97 5.78
CA GLU A 202 -6.79 -12.07 6.10
C GLU A 202 -7.37 -12.77 4.86
N ARG A 203 -7.42 -12.08 3.70
CA ARG A 203 -7.80 -12.68 2.41
C ARG A 203 -6.65 -13.45 1.78
#